data_AF-A0A353PVW5-F1
#
_entry.id   AF-A0A353PVW5-F1
#
_cell.length_a   1.000
_cell.length_b   1.000
_cell.length_c   1.000
_cell.angle_alpha   90.00
_cell.angle_beta   90.00
_cell.angle_gamma   90.00
#
_symmetry.space_group_name_H-M   'P 1'
#
loop_
_entity.id
_entity.type
_entity.pdbx_description
1 polymer ?
#
loop_
_entity_poly.entity_id
_entity_poly.type
_entity_poly.pdbx_seq_one_letter_code
_entity_poly.pdbx_strand_id
1 'polypeptide(L)'
;MAKKNKRKWQNRSKQGNQQEKANQNTEGKNKTSDPRERVLPEIKLEDFTCSFCQKEIQDLPSALSDKTSGEPVHFDCVLEHLKESEEIGENEKLFYIGKGNFAIAYFENPHDLRKFEIRKLIEWENKEKESTWRNDISDLYSLVE
;
A
#
# COMPACT_ATOMS: atom_id res chain seq x y z
N MET A 1 41.28 -45.36 -7.31
CA MET A 1 42.00 -45.89 -6.12
C MET A 1 42.19 -44.73 -5.15
N ALA A 2 41.40 -44.66 -4.07
CA ALA A 2 41.83 -45.00 -2.69
C ALA A 2 42.94 -44.02 -2.21
N LYS A 3 42.84 -43.19 -1.16
CA LYS A 3 42.37 -43.42 0.21
C LYS A 3 42.24 -42.08 0.96
N LYS A 4 41.34 -42.10 1.95
CA LYS A 4 41.16 -41.19 3.09
C LYS A 4 42.46 -40.94 3.88
N ASN A 5 42.59 -39.78 4.55
CA ASN A 5 43.00 -39.64 5.97
C ASN A 5 43.20 -38.16 6.34
N LYS A 6 42.42 -37.58 7.27
CA LYS A 6 42.50 -37.62 8.76
C LYS A 6 43.15 -36.36 9.33
N ARG A 7 42.28 -35.51 9.88
CA ARG A 7 42.37 -34.69 11.10
C ARG A 7 43.77 -34.52 11.73
N LYS A 8 44.13 -33.27 12.01
CA LYS A 8 44.88 -32.95 13.24
C LYS A 8 44.50 -31.57 13.77
N TRP A 9 43.71 -31.61 14.84
CA TRP A 9 43.57 -30.52 15.80
C TRP A 9 44.90 -30.34 16.53
N GLN A 10 45.38 -29.11 16.64
CA GLN A 10 46.41 -28.74 17.62
C GLN A 10 46.01 -27.44 18.29
N ASN A 11 45.47 -27.58 19.49
CA ASN A 11 45.47 -26.55 20.53
C ASN A 11 46.93 -26.24 20.89
N ARG A 12 47.30 -24.96 20.84
CA ARG A 12 48.47 -24.45 21.54
C ARG A 12 48.00 -23.39 22.53
N SER A 13 47.96 -23.80 23.78
CA SER A 13 47.81 -22.93 24.94
C SER A 13 49.11 -22.18 25.22
N LYS A 14 48.98 -20.94 25.69
CA LYS A 14 49.50 -20.41 26.97
C LYS A 14 49.94 -18.95 26.85
N GLN A 15 49.37 -18.17 27.78
CA GLN A 15 50.00 -17.15 28.62
C GLN A 15 50.67 -15.99 27.87
N GLY A 16 50.24 -14.74 27.99
CA GLY A 16 49.63 -14.07 29.13
C GLY A 16 50.46 -12.81 29.34
N ASN A 17 49.84 -11.65 29.42
CA ASN A 17 50.45 -10.53 30.11
C ASN A 17 49.37 -9.66 30.73
N GLN A 18 49.44 -9.59 32.05
CA GLN A 18 48.69 -8.70 32.91
C GLN A 18 49.26 -7.31 32.75
N GLN A 19 48.39 -6.30 32.61
CA GLN A 19 48.69 -4.96 33.07
C GLN A 19 47.37 -4.29 33.47
N GLU A 20 47.13 -4.32 34.78
CA GLU A 20 46.13 -3.51 35.46
C GLU A 20 46.60 -2.04 35.51
N LYS A 21 45.66 -1.11 35.31
CA LYS A 21 45.22 -0.10 36.31
C LYS A 21 44.61 1.12 35.62
N ALA A 22 43.31 1.33 35.84
CA ALA A 22 42.79 2.56 36.46
C ALA A 22 41.27 2.42 36.59
N ASN A 23 40.85 2.27 37.84
CA ASN A 23 39.46 2.29 38.28
C ASN A 23 38.95 3.74 38.24
N GLN A 24 37.96 4.02 37.41
CA GLN A 24 37.08 5.18 37.60
C GLN A 24 35.65 4.69 37.55
N ASN A 25 35.11 4.56 38.76
CA ASN A 25 33.72 4.29 39.06
C ASN A 25 32.92 5.56 38.70
N THR A 26 32.11 5.50 37.64
CA THR A 26 31.01 6.44 37.42
C THR A 26 29.77 5.64 37.08
N GLU A 27 28.91 5.50 38.09
CA GLU A 27 27.52 5.09 37.94
C GLU A 27 26.81 6.04 36.97
N GLY A 28 26.22 5.47 35.91
CA GLY A 28 25.47 6.24 34.93
C GLY A 28 24.74 5.32 33.98
N LYS A 29 23.54 4.91 34.38
CA LYS A 29 22.54 4.17 33.62
C LYS A 29 22.60 4.51 32.11
N ASN A 30 22.74 3.51 31.25
CA ASN A 30 22.09 3.57 29.94
C ASN A 30 21.51 2.20 29.62
N LYS A 31 20.18 2.20 29.67
CA LYS A 31 19.30 1.09 29.34
C LYS A 31 19.72 0.55 27.98
N THR A 32 19.87 -0.76 27.90
CA THR A 32 19.78 -1.50 26.65
C THR A 32 18.43 -1.17 26.02
N SER A 33 18.37 -0.19 25.13
CA SER A 33 17.22 -0.02 24.25
C SER A 33 17.25 -1.21 23.30
N ASP A 34 16.35 -2.17 23.54
CA ASP A 34 16.07 -3.25 22.60
C ASP A 34 15.76 -2.59 21.24
N PRO A 35 16.49 -2.92 20.14
CA PRO A 35 16.23 -2.34 18.81
C PRO A 35 14.84 -2.68 18.24
N ARG A 36 14.05 -3.49 18.95
CA ARG A 36 12.78 -4.05 18.47
C ARG A 36 11.55 -3.26 18.89
N GLU A 37 11.68 -2.24 19.74
CA GLU A 37 10.53 -1.39 20.04
C GLU A 37 10.45 -0.25 19.02
N ARG A 38 10.20 -0.65 17.76
CA ARG A 38 9.56 0.27 16.81
C ARG A 38 8.17 0.49 17.36
N VAL A 39 7.98 1.61 18.07
CA VAL A 39 6.64 2.14 18.30
C VAL A 39 6.08 2.36 16.90
N LEU A 40 5.23 1.44 16.42
CA LEU A 40 4.48 1.70 15.19
C LEU A 40 3.75 3.01 15.45
N PRO A 41 3.91 4.04 14.61
CA PRO A 41 3.05 5.18 14.65
C PRO A 41 1.62 4.64 14.64
N GLU A 42 0.83 4.98 15.65
CA GLU A 42 -0.59 4.65 15.64
C GLU A 42 -1.17 5.44 14.48
N ILE A 43 -1.33 4.77 13.35
CA ILE A 43 -1.83 5.37 12.12
C ILE A 43 -3.31 5.62 12.38
N LYS A 44 -3.60 6.82 12.88
CA LYS A 44 -4.94 7.35 12.69
C LYS A 44 -5.03 7.54 11.17
N LEU A 45 -5.95 6.83 10.54
CA LEU A 45 -6.42 7.25 9.22
C LEU A 45 -7.01 8.64 9.45
N GLU A 46 -6.18 9.68 9.46
CA GLU A 46 -6.63 11.05 9.64
C GLU A 46 -7.59 11.36 8.49
N ASP A 47 -8.89 11.30 8.80
CA ASP A 47 -10.08 11.85 8.15
C ASP A 47 -10.01 12.06 6.64
N PHE A 48 -9.58 11.03 5.88
CA PHE A 48 -9.75 11.08 4.43
C PHE A 48 -11.23 11.14 4.12
N THR A 49 -11.66 12.32 3.73
CA THR A 49 -13.05 12.65 3.50
C THR A 49 -13.30 12.65 2.02
N CYS A 50 -14.34 11.93 1.59
CA CYS A 50 -14.73 11.90 0.20
C CYS A 50 -15.19 13.29 -0.26
N SER A 51 -14.61 13.82 -1.34
CA SER A 51 -14.99 15.13 -1.86
C SER A 51 -16.45 15.20 -2.35
N PHE A 52 -17.06 14.07 -2.71
CA PHE A 52 -18.43 14.02 -3.22
C PHE A 52 -19.48 13.95 -2.11
N CYS A 53 -19.34 13.03 -1.17
CA CYS A 53 -20.35 12.81 -0.12
C CYS A 53 -19.97 13.41 1.24
N GLN A 54 -18.76 13.99 1.37
CA GLN A 54 -18.18 14.52 2.61
C GLN A 54 -18.18 13.55 3.79
N LYS A 55 -18.19 12.23 3.52
CA LYS A 55 -18.05 11.19 4.54
C LYS A 55 -16.62 10.65 4.56
N GLU A 56 -16.21 10.16 5.72
CA GLU A 56 -14.96 9.44 5.91
C GLU A 56 -14.89 8.21 4.99
N ILE A 57 -13.71 7.96 4.44
CA ILE A 57 -13.42 6.82 3.60
C ILE A 57 -12.84 5.70 4.47
N GLN A 58 -13.68 4.71 4.78
CA GLN A 58 -13.27 3.55 5.56
C GLN A 58 -12.37 2.61 4.77
N ASP A 59 -12.65 2.43 3.48
CA ASP A 59 -11.88 1.57 2.57
C ASP A 59 -11.03 2.43 1.61
N LEU A 60 -9.98 3.01 2.18
CA LEU A 60 -9.06 3.91 1.48
C LEU A 60 -8.34 3.24 0.29
N PRO A 61 -7.92 1.95 0.34
CA PRO A 61 -7.34 1.25 -0.81
C PRO A 61 -8.26 1.17 -2.03
N SER A 62 -9.58 1.15 -1.81
CA SER A 62 -10.59 1.14 -2.88
C SER A 62 -10.98 2.53 -3.36
N ALA A 63 -10.49 3.59 -2.72
CA ALA A 63 -10.79 4.96 -3.08
C ALA A 63 -10.11 5.37 -4.39
N LEU A 64 -10.80 6.23 -5.14
CA LEU A 64 -10.31 6.81 -6.39
C LEU A 64 -9.93 8.26 -6.15
N SER A 65 -8.90 8.73 -6.84
CA SER A 65 -8.58 10.15 -6.89
C SER A 65 -9.55 10.86 -7.83
N ASP A 66 -10.09 11.99 -7.37
CA ASP A 66 -10.85 12.87 -8.24
C ASP A 66 -9.97 13.40 -9.38
N LYS A 67 -10.53 13.46 -10.58
CA LYS A 67 -9.82 13.90 -11.79
C LYS A 67 -9.38 15.36 -11.72
N THR A 68 -10.18 16.19 -11.05
CA THR A 68 -9.99 17.64 -10.93
C THR A 68 -9.14 18.02 -9.73
N SER A 69 -9.51 17.57 -8.54
CA SER A 69 -8.88 17.96 -7.29
C SER A 69 -7.73 17.04 -6.87
N GLY A 70 -7.72 15.77 -7.31
CA GLY A 70 -6.77 14.75 -6.86
C GLY A 70 -7.05 14.22 -5.44
N GLU A 71 -8.12 14.71 -4.80
CA GLU A 71 -8.60 14.27 -3.49
C GLU A 71 -9.24 12.89 -3.57
N PRO A 72 -9.26 12.12 -2.47
CA PRO A 72 -9.86 10.80 -2.47
C PRO A 72 -11.39 10.89 -2.53
N VAL A 73 -11.98 9.97 -3.27
CA VAL A 73 -13.42 9.82 -3.50
C VAL A 73 -13.77 8.36 -3.33
N HIS A 74 -14.94 8.07 -2.76
CA HIS A 74 -15.46 6.70 -2.76
C HIS A 74 -15.66 6.21 -4.19
N PHE A 75 -15.32 4.94 -4.42
CA PHE A 75 -15.61 4.26 -5.67
C PHE A 75 -17.09 4.35 -6.06
N ASP A 76 -17.98 4.14 -5.09
CA ASP A 76 -19.43 4.19 -5.30
C ASP A 76 -19.91 5.59 -5.70
N CYS A 77 -19.38 6.65 -5.08
CA CYS A 77 -19.72 8.03 -5.42
C CYS A 77 -19.32 8.37 -6.86
N VAL A 78 -18.15 7.91 -7.32
CA VAL A 78 -17.74 8.08 -8.72
C VAL A 78 -18.68 7.31 -9.65
N LEU A 79 -19.05 6.09 -9.29
CA LEU A 79 -19.93 5.25 -10.10
C LEU A 79 -21.34 5.85 -10.21
N GLU A 80 -21.89 6.39 -9.13
CA GLU A 80 -23.17 7.12 -9.14
C GLU A 80 -23.07 8.39 -9.97
N HIS A 81 -22.03 9.20 -9.77
CA HIS A 81 -21.81 10.41 -10.54
C HIS A 81 -21.72 10.13 -12.04
N LEU A 82 -21.01 9.07 -12.45
CA LEU A 82 -20.90 8.67 -13.85
C LEU A 82 -22.26 8.23 -14.41
N LYS A 83 -23.08 7.51 -13.64
CA LYS A 83 -24.44 7.14 -14.06
C LYS A 83 -25.39 8.32 -14.22
N GLU A 84 -25.19 9.39 -13.45
CA GLU A 84 -26.00 10.61 -13.54
C GLU A 84 -25.51 11.54 -14.66
N SER A 85 -24.19 11.63 -14.85
CA SER A 85 -23.57 12.49 -15.86
C SER A 85 -23.65 11.92 -17.28
N GLU A 86 -23.68 10.58 -17.40
CA GLU A 86 -23.70 9.87 -18.67
C GLU A 86 -25.09 9.29 -18.92
N GLU A 87 -25.62 9.51 -20.13
CA GLU A 87 -26.86 8.86 -20.56
C GLU A 87 -26.58 7.39 -20.88
N ILE A 88 -26.89 6.49 -19.94
CA ILE A 88 -26.78 5.05 -20.15
C ILE A 88 -28.10 4.55 -20.75
N GLY A 89 -28.07 4.07 -22.00
CA GLY A 89 -29.26 3.50 -22.66
C GLY A 89 -29.73 2.17 -22.04
N GLU A 90 -30.94 1.71 -22.42
CA GLU A 90 -31.56 0.47 -21.88
C GLU A 90 -30.69 -0.80 -22.05
N ASN A 91 -29.91 -0.83 -23.13
CA ASN A 91 -29.02 -1.93 -23.47
C ASN A 91 -27.55 -1.64 -23.12
N GLU A 92 -27.29 -0.57 -22.39
CA GLU A 92 -25.94 -0.16 -22.00
C GLU A 92 -25.73 -0.36 -20.50
N LYS A 93 -24.50 -0.69 -20.12
CA LYS A 93 -24.10 -0.81 -18.72
C LYS A 93 -22.73 -0.18 -18.52
N LEU A 94 -22.59 0.54 -17.41
CA LEU A 94 -21.32 1.08 -16.95
C LEU A 94 -20.54 -0.01 -16.20
N PHE A 95 -19.30 -0.24 -16.61
CA PHE A 95 -18.35 -1.16 -15.97
C PHE A 95 -17.10 -0.44 -15.53
N TYR A 96 -16.53 -0.91 -14.44
CA TYR A 96 -15.17 -0.58 -14.06
C TYR A 96 -14.20 -1.56 -14.73
N ILE A 97 -13.26 -1.04 -15.52
CA ILE A 97 -12.26 -1.84 -16.25
C ILE A 97 -10.88 -1.82 -15.57
N GLY A 98 -10.76 -1.13 -14.44
CA GLY A 98 -9.56 -1.09 -13.62
C GLY A 98 -8.69 0.16 -13.80
N LYS A 99 -7.77 0.37 -12.86
CA LYS A 99 -6.82 1.49 -12.83
C LYS A 99 -7.50 2.85 -12.96
N GLY A 100 -8.65 3.03 -12.30
CA GLY A 100 -9.44 4.27 -12.38
C GLY A 100 -10.09 4.52 -13.75
N ASN A 101 -10.32 3.48 -14.56
CA ASN A 101 -11.02 3.60 -15.83
C ASN A 101 -12.37 2.89 -15.79
N PHE A 102 -13.36 3.53 -16.42
CA PHE A 102 -14.71 3.02 -16.60
C PHE A 102 -15.02 2.87 -18.09
N ALA A 103 -15.98 2.02 -18.42
CA ALA A 103 -16.42 1.79 -19.78
C ALA A 103 -17.93 1.63 -19.83
N ILE A 104 -18.55 2.21 -20.84
CA ILE A 104 -19.96 1.95 -21.17
C ILE A 104 -19.94 0.87 -22.25
N ALA A 105 -20.48 -0.29 -21.91
CA ALA A 105 -20.62 -1.42 -22.80
C ALA A 105 -22.08 -1.57 -23.25
N TYR A 106 -22.28 -1.75 -24.55
CA TYR A 106 -23.57 -2.07 -25.15
C TYR A 106 -23.72 -3.59 -25.27
N PHE A 107 -24.91 -4.08 -24.94
CA PHE A 107 -25.29 -5.48 -25.04
C PHE A 107 -26.47 -5.59 -26.00
N GLU A 108 -26.33 -6.39 -27.07
CA GLU A 108 -27.46 -6.73 -27.92
C GLU A 108 -28.57 -7.43 -27.11
N ASN A 109 -28.18 -8.26 -26.14
CA ASN A 109 -29.07 -8.91 -25.20
C ASN A 109 -28.65 -8.59 -23.75
N PRO A 110 -29.45 -7.85 -22.97
CA PRO A 110 -29.13 -7.49 -21.59
C PRO A 110 -28.86 -8.67 -20.64
N HIS A 111 -29.32 -9.87 -21.00
CA HIS A 111 -29.12 -11.11 -20.24
C HIS A 111 -27.82 -11.84 -20.61
N ASP A 112 -27.25 -11.61 -21.79
CA ASP A 112 -25.99 -12.23 -22.22
C ASP A 112 -24.83 -11.24 -22.11
N LEU A 113 -24.06 -11.35 -21.04
CA LEU A 113 -22.89 -10.48 -20.81
C LEU A 113 -21.64 -10.90 -21.58
N ARG A 114 -21.69 -11.97 -22.38
CA ARG A 114 -20.51 -12.46 -23.13
C ARG A 114 -20.26 -11.69 -24.41
N LYS A 115 -21.32 -11.17 -25.01
CA LYS A 115 -21.27 -10.39 -26.25
C LYS A 115 -21.58 -8.95 -25.91
N PHE A 116 -20.54 -8.13 -25.92
CA PHE A 116 -20.67 -6.71 -25.66
C PHE A 116 -19.70 -5.92 -26.53
N GLU A 117 -20.08 -4.68 -26.78
CA GLU A 117 -19.27 -3.71 -27.50
C GLU A 117 -18.99 -2.52 -26.58
N ILE A 118 -17.73 -2.14 -26.41
CA ILE A 118 -17.38 -0.95 -25.64
C ILE A 118 -17.70 0.27 -26.50
N ARG A 119 -18.73 1.02 -26.13
CA ARG A 119 -19.11 2.25 -26.84
C ARG A 119 -18.32 3.46 -26.38
N LYS A 120 -18.01 3.53 -25.09
CA LYS A 120 -17.30 4.66 -24.51
C LYS A 120 -16.33 4.20 -23.44
N LEU A 121 -15.14 4.78 -23.44
CA LEU A 121 -14.14 4.61 -22.39
C LEU A 121 -14.03 5.94 -21.65
N ILE A 122 -14.09 5.87 -20.32
CA ILE A 122 -14.12 7.01 -19.42
C ILE A 122 -12.91 6.88 -18.50
N GLU A 123 -11.91 7.72 -18.73
CA GLU A 123 -10.76 7.84 -17.85
C GLU A 123 -11.11 8.77 -16.67
N TRP A 124 -11.22 8.17 -15.48
CA TRP A 124 -11.48 8.89 -14.24
C TRP A 124 -10.18 9.30 -13.56
N GLU A 125 -9.32 8.32 -13.23
CA GLU A 125 -7.99 8.61 -12.70
C GLU A 125 -6.95 8.64 -13.82
N ASN A 126 -6.14 9.69 -13.84
CA ASN A 126 -4.97 9.74 -14.70
C ASN A 126 -3.81 8.98 -14.04
N LYS A 127 -3.21 8.03 -14.75
CA LYS A 127 -2.07 7.25 -14.28
C LYS A 127 -0.80 8.06 -14.05
N GLU A 128 -0.64 9.19 -14.73
CA GLU A 128 0.57 10.02 -14.64
C GLU A 128 0.54 10.95 -13.43
N LYS A 129 -0.65 11.17 -12.83
CA LYS A 129 -0.81 11.97 -11.62
C LYS A 129 -1.05 11.05 -10.45
N GLU A 130 0.03 10.61 -9.83
CA GLU A 130 -0.03 9.91 -8.56
C GLU A 130 -0.48 10.91 -7.48
N SER A 131 -1.59 10.61 -6.81
CA SER A 131 -2.02 11.41 -5.68
C SER A 131 -1.11 11.16 -4.49
N THR A 132 -0.66 12.25 -3.84
CA THR A 132 0.23 12.19 -2.68
C THR A 132 -0.32 11.32 -1.56
N TRP A 133 -1.65 11.33 -1.36
CA TRP A 133 -2.33 10.53 -0.34
C TRP A 133 -2.16 9.01 -0.54
N ARG A 134 -1.94 8.52 -1.77
CA ARG A 134 -1.68 7.09 -2.02
C ARG A 134 -0.29 6.65 -1.57
N ASN A 135 0.69 7.55 -1.65
CA ASN A 135 2.05 7.28 -1.17
C ASN A 135 2.07 7.20 0.36
N ASP A 136 1.36 8.13 1.02
CA ASP A 136 1.19 8.12 2.47
C ASP A 136 0.62 6.76 2.90
N ILE A 137 -0.42 6.24 2.23
CA ILE A 137 -0.97 4.91 2.51
C ILE A 137 0.05 3.78 2.32
N SER A 138 0.79 3.79 1.21
CA SER A 138 1.76 2.72 0.90
C SER A 138 2.84 2.62 1.98
N ASP A 139 3.34 3.75 2.44
CA ASP A 139 4.33 3.81 3.52
C ASP A 139 3.74 3.28 4.83
N LEU A 140 2.48 3.60 5.12
CA LEU A 140 1.75 3.15 6.30
C LEU A 140 1.57 1.63 6.34
N TYR A 141 1.16 1.00 5.24
CA TYR A 141 1.05 -0.46 5.18
C TYR A 141 2.41 -1.17 5.27
N SER A 142 3.47 -0.54 4.76
CA SER A 142 4.83 -1.10 4.81
C SER A 142 5.42 -1.14 6.23
N LEU A 143 4.86 -0.38 7.17
CA LEU A 143 5.28 -0.35 8.58
C LEU A 143 4.66 -1.46 9.44
N VAL A 144 3.63 -2.16 8.92
CA VAL A 144 2.85 -3.17 9.66
C VAL A 144 3.37 -4.61 9.43
N GLU A 145 4.40 -4.80 8.60
CA GLU A 145 5.09 -6.09 8.38
C GLU A 145 6.33 -6.33 9.28
#